data_AF-A0A924WN43-F1
#
_entry.id   AF-A0A924WN43-F1
#
_cell.length_a   1.000
_cell.length_b   1.000
_cell.length_c   1.000
_cell.angle_alpha   90.00
_cell.angle_beta   90.00
_cell.angle_gamma   90.00
#
_symmetry.space_group_name_H-M   'P 1'
#
loop_
_entity.id
_entity.type
_entity.pdbx_description
1 polymer ?
#
loop_
_entity_poly.entity_id
_entity_poly.type
_entity_poly.pdbx_seq_one_letter_code
_entity_poly.pdbx_strand_id
1 'polypeptide(L)'
;MAYAQPYFRNLSTLPSLARAAFAARCGRRVLPIFQDVSIYQSDLDSLHSVMKVLEFAERVSSSGVDQGDAVVSVLAAAQIFNTGTEEVRASVAAAKAIVAAGHTARIAQLIPGIKAEISSGKKNPVALSDVDHTLFTTAQDAAALSIRAAIMHNPDSSQLIEQAILFDVELLKLLARTENWTDTTLVPPECFGPLWPDSEPDNWPVTYDESPDDLGTPKIHIEFTLPAELDENEASRVISSLLRRASDLHLAFGGNGLVITDSHSYEPELIEEPVGGAR
;
A
#
# COMPACT_ATOMS: atom_id res chain seq x y z
N MET A 1 9.92 -7.49 24.30
CA MET A 1 10.18 -6.88 22.98
C MET A 1 10.31 -5.37 23.16
N ALA A 2 11.55 -4.87 23.27
CA ALA A 2 11.86 -3.46 23.57
C ALA A 2 12.72 -2.78 22.48
N TYR A 3 12.80 -3.38 21.29
CA TYR A 3 13.83 -3.05 20.30
C TYR A 3 13.69 -1.68 19.60
N ALA A 4 12.53 -1.04 19.62
CA ALA A 4 12.28 0.20 18.86
C ALA A 4 12.05 1.48 19.71
N GLN A 5 12.02 1.36 21.04
CA GLN A 5 11.48 2.41 21.91
C GLN A 5 12.30 3.73 22.02
N PRO A 6 13.65 3.76 22.00
CA PRO A 6 14.36 5.01 22.22
C PRO A 6 14.39 5.94 21.01
N TYR A 7 14.36 5.39 19.79
CA TYR A 7 14.62 6.17 18.58
C TYR A 7 13.46 7.08 18.18
N PHE A 8 12.22 6.62 18.40
CA PHE A 8 11.02 7.35 17.99
C PHE A 8 10.51 8.37 19.01
N ARG A 9 11.22 8.56 20.13
CA ARG A 9 10.84 9.56 21.16
C ARG A 9 10.73 10.97 20.60
N ASN A 10 11.42 11.26 19.50
CA ASN A 10 11.45 12.57 18.89
C ASN A 10 10.34 12.81 17.86
N LEU A 11 9.48 11.83 17.56
CA LEU A 11 8.36 12.03 16.62
C LEU A 11 7.38 13.12 17.10
N SER A 12 7.28 13.35 18.41
CA SER A 12 6.45 14.42 19.00
C SER A 12 6.91 15.83 18.62
N THR A 13 8.15 15.98 18.13
CA THR A 13 8.67 17.26 17.65
C THR A 13 8.23 17.60 16.23
N LEU A 14 7.73 16.61 15.48
CA LEU A 14 7.23 16.82 14.12
C LEU A 14 5.81 17.38 14.13
N PRO A 15 5.44 18.21 13.14
CA PRO A 15 4.05 18.59 12.91
C PRO A 15 3.14 17.40 12.60
N SER A 16 1.84 17.55 12.83
CA SER A 16 0.88 16.45 12.72
C SER A 16 0.85 15.77 11.35
N LEU A 17 0.84 16.54 10.25
CA LEU A 17 0.83 16.00 8.89
C LEU A 17 2.17 15.34 8.51
N ALA A 18 3.28 15.79 9.09
CA ALA A 18 4.58 15.12 8.92
C ALA A 18 4.62 13.76 9.64
N ARG A 19 3.98 13.62 10.81
CA ARG A 19 3.82 12.31 11.46
C ARG A 19 2.94 11.37 10.65
N ALA A 20 1.87 11.88 10.02
CA ALA A 20 1.04 11.10 9.10
C ALA A 20 1.82 10.64 7.87
N ALA A 21 2.58 11.53 7.24
CA ALA A 21 3.44 11.20 6.10
C ALA A 21 4.47 10.12 6.46
N PHE A 22 5.12 10.25 7.61
CA PHE A 22 6.05 9.25 8.14
C PHE A 22 5.38 7.89 8.34
N ALA A 23 4.22 7.86 8.98
CA ALA A 23 3.49 6.62 9.23
C ALA A 23 3.04 5.95 7.92
N ALA A 24 2.56 6.74 6.95
CA ALA A 24 2.22 6.26 5.61
C ALA A 24 3.43 5.62 4.93
N ARG A 25 4.59 6.28 4.96
CA ARG A 25 5.82 5.74 4.39
C ARG A 25 6.29 4.46 5.07
N CYS A 26 6.11 4.32 6.39
CA CYS A 26 6.34 3.06 7.09
C CYS A 26 5.42 1.95 6.55
N GLY A 27 4.11 2.23 6.44
CA GLY A 27 3.15 1.30 5.85
C GLY A 27 3.50 0.89 4.41
N ARG A 28 3.94 1.85 3.58
CA ARG A 28 4.35 1.60 2.20
C ARG A 28 5.55 0.66 2.09
N ARG A 29 6.53 0.73 3.00
CA ARG A 29 7.68 -0.21 3.02
C ARG A 29 7.27 -1.66 3.19
N VAL A 30 6.20 -1.93 3.94
CA VAL A 30 5.76 -3.29 4.28
C VAL A 30 4.54 -3.75 3.49
N LEU A 31 3.99 -2.90 2.63
CA LEU A 31 2.97 -3.30 1.65
C LEU A 31 3.39 -4.52 0.80
N PRO A 32 4.65 -4.65 0.33
CA PRO A 32 5.03 -5.81 -0.47
C PRO A 32 4.95 -7.12 0.33
N ILE A 33 5.31 -7.12 1.63
CA ILE A 33 5.15 -8.28 2.51
C ILE A 33 3.68 -8.71 2.63
N PHE A 34 2.77 -7.74 2.57
CA PHE A 34 1.35 -8.01 2.60
C PHE A 34 0.83 -8.55 1.25
N GLN A 35 1.39 -8.07 0.13
CA GLN A 35 1.06 -8.53 -1.23
C GLN A 35 1.65 -9.90 -1.58
N ASP A 36 2.82 -10.23 -1.04
CA ASP A 36 3.57 -11.48 -1.29
C ASP A 36 2.82 -12.75 -0.84
N VAL A 37 1.75 -12.57 -0.08
CA VAL A 37 0.99 -13.68 0.47
C VAL A 37 0.07 -14.26 -0.59
N SER A 38 0.65 -15.11 -1.42
CA SER A 38 0.00 -16.12 -2.28
C SER A 38 -1.05 -17.01 -1.56
N ILE A 39 -1.19 -16.87 -0.23
CA ILE A 39 -2.11 -17.62 0.62
C ILE A 39 -3.52 -16.98 0.66
N TYR A 40 -3.70 -15.72 0.23
CA TYR A 40 -4.99 -15.00 0.29
C TYR A 40 -5.66 -14.77 -1.08
N GLN A 41 -5.59 -15.72 -2.01
CA GLN A 41 -6.48 -15.68 -3.19
C GLN A 41 -7.97 -15.51 -2.80
N SER A 42 -8.35 -15.87 -1.57
CA SER A 42 -9.71 -15.72 -1.06
C SER A 42 -10.07 -14.35 -0.47
N ASP A 43 -9.14 -13.38 -0.37
CA ASP A 43 -9.41 -12.13 0.36
C ASP A 43 -8.85 -10.87 -0.33
N LEU A 44 -9.11 -10.77 -1.64
CA LEU A 44 -8.81 -9.57 -2.44
C LEU A 44 -9.45 -8.30 -1.86
N ASP A 45 -10.62 -8.42 -1.21
CA ASP A 45 -11.31 -7.30 -0.56
C ASP A 45 -10.49 -6.72 0.59
N SER A 46 -9.79 -7.56 1.35
CA SER A 46 -8.85 -7.11 2.39
C SER A 46 -7.64 -6.41 1.80
N LEU A 47 -7.12 -6.90 0.66
CA LEU A 47 -6.00 -6.25 -0.03
C LEU A 47 -6.37 -4.84 -0.49
N HIS A 48 -7.51 -4.71 -1.16
CA HIS A 48 -8.03 -3.43 -1.61
C HIS A 48 -8.29 -2.46 -0.46
N SER A 49 -8.82 -2.97 0.66
CA SER A 49 -9.05 -2.17 1.86
C SER A 49 -7.74 -1.64 2.44
N VAL A 50 -6.69 -2.46 2.51
CA VAL A 50 -5.37 -2.04 3.01
C VAL A 50 -4.72 -1.02 2.09
N MET A 51 -4.78 -1.21 0.77
CA MET A 51 -4.25 -0.25 -0.19
C MET A 51 -4.96 1.10 -0.09
N LYS A 52 -6.30 1.11 0.01
CA LYS A 52 -7.08 2.33 0.22
C LYS A 52 -6.72 3.07 1.50
N VAL A 53 -6.44 2.34 2.59
CA VAL A 53 -5.98 2.96 3.85
C VAL A 53 -4.65 3.66 3.66
N LEU A 54 -3.72 3.04 2.94
CA LEU A 54 -2.41 3.62 2.69
C LEU A 54 -2.49 4.85 1.78
N GLU A 55 -3.24 4.76 0.68
CA GLU A 55 -3.51 5.90 -0.22
C GLU A 55 -4.16 7.06 0.52
N PHE A 56 -5.10 6.76 1.43
CA PHE A 56 -5.69 7.78 2.29
C PHE A 56 -4.64 8.45 3.17
N ALA A 57 -3.76 7.69 3.81
CA ALA A 57 -2.74 8.25 4.69
C ALA A 57 -1.78 9.18 3.94
N GLU A 58 -1.34 8.78 2.74
CA GLU A 58 -0.50 9.59 1.85
C GLU A 58 -1.22 10.85 1.38
N ARG A 59 -2.49 10.71 0.97
CA ARG A 59 -3.31 11.84 0.51
C ARG A 59 -3.58 12.86 1.60
N VAL A 60 -3.90 12.44 2.82
CA VAL A 60 -4.11 13.36 3.94
C VAL A 60 -2.85 14.18 4.19
N SER A 61 -1.68 13.55 4.17
CA SER A 61 -0.42 14.28 4.40
C SER A 61 -0.07 15.27 3.29
N SER A 62 -0.43 14.97 2.04
CA SER A 62 -0.04 15.76 0.86
C SER A 62 -1.08 16.78 0.41
N SER A 63 -2.37 16.58 0.69
CA SER A 63 -3.45 17.49 0.26
C SER A 63 -4.33 18.01 1.40
N GLY A 64 -4.31 17.35 2.56
CA GLY A 64 -5.18 17.71 3.70
C GLY A 64 -6.67 17.47 3.45
N VAL A 65 -7.04 16.81 2.34
CA VAL A 65 -8.43 16.62 1.92
C VAL A 65 -9.10 15.46 2.67
N ASP A 66 -10.37 15.69 3.05
CA ASP A 66 -11.24 14.68 3.65
C ASP A 66 -11.86 13.74 2.62
N GLN A 67 -11.82 12.44 2.89
CA GLN A 67 -12.65 11.45 2.22
C GLN A 67 -13.29 10.56 3.27
N GLY A 68 -14.60 10.78 3.51
CA GLY A 68 -15.39 10.01 4.46
C GLY A 68 -15.33 8.49 4.23
N ASP A 69 -15.10 8.04 2.98
CA ASP A 69 -15.01 6.62 2.62
C ASP A 69 -13.76 5.94 3.19
N ALA A 70 -12.66 6.67 3.36
CA ALA A 70 -11.42 6.09 3.87
C ALA A 70 -11.50 5.68 5.35
N VAL A 71 -12.35 6.36 6.12
CA VAL A 71 -12.63 5.99 7.51
C VAL A 71 -13.21 4.58 7.60
N VAL A 72 -14.11 4.22 6.67
CA VAL A 72 -14.72 2.90 6.63
C VAL A 72 -13.67 1.84 6.29
N SER A 73 -12.76 2.15 5.35
CA SER A 73 -11.65 1.26 4.97
C SER A 73 -10.68 1.00 6.13
N VAL A 74 -10.33 2.02 6.94
CA VAL A 74 -9.46 1.83 8.11
C VAL A 74 -10.11 0.88 9.12
N LEU A 75 -11.40 1.05 9.39
CA LEU A 75 -12.12 0.22 10.35
C LEU A 75 -12.31 -1.22 9.85
N ALA A 76 -12.64 -1.39 8.58
CA ALA A 76 -12.77 -2.71 7.95
C ALA A 76 -11.44 -3.48 8.01
N ALA A 77 -10.34 -2.83 7.59
CA ALA A 77 -9.00 -3.40 7.66
C ALA A 77 -8.64 -3.81 9.10
N ALA A 78 -8.87 -2.95 10.09
CA ALA A 78 -8.55 -3.26 11.49
C ALA A 78 -9.27 -4.52 12.02
N GLN A 79 -10.51 -4.79 11.57
CA GLN A 79 -11.27 -5.96 11.98
C GLN A 79 -10.71 -7.26 11.40
N ILE A 80 -10.28 -7.24 10.13
CA ILE A 80 -9.70 -8.41 9.44
C ILE A 80 -8.45 -8.92 10.16
N PHE A 81 -7.59 -8.04 10.68
CA PHE A 81 -6.27 -8.42 11.19
C PHE A 81 -6.22 -8.84 12.67
N ASN A 82 -7.37 -8.99 13.32
CA ASN A 82 -7.45 -9.51 14.70
C ASN A 82 -7.59 -11.04 14.78
N THR A 83 -7.72 -11.75 13.65
CA THR A 83 -8.07 -13.19 13.62
C THR A 83 -7.00 -14.10 12.99
N GLY A 84 -5.83 -13.59 12.62
CA GLY A 84 -4.80 -14.35 11.88
C GLY A 84 -3.99 -15.37 12.72
N THR A 85 -3.48 -16.42 12.05
CA THR A 85 -2.63 -17.50 12.61
C THR A 85 -1.13 -17.13 12.66
N GLU A 86 -0.30 -17.98 13.28
CA GLU A 86 1.16 -17.76 13.42
C GLU A 86 1.92 -17.69 12.08
N GLU A 87 1.41 -18.35 11.04
CA GLU A 87 2.00 -18.42 9.70
C GLU A 87 1.88 -17.08 8.94
N VAL A 88 0.92 -16.24 9.32
CA VAL A 88 0.63 -14.95 8.67
C VAL A 88 1.15 -13.77 9.50
N ARG A 89 1.99 -14.00 10.51
CA ARG A 89 2.37 -12.92 11.45
C ARG A 89 3.07 -11.74 10.81
N ALA A 90 3.90 -11.97 9.78
CA ALA A 90 4.57 -10.88 9.07
C ALA A 90 3.56 -9.97 8.38
N SER A 91 2.61 -10.55 7.66
CA SER A 91 1.58 -9.84 6.91
C SER A 91 0.53 -9.20 7.83
N VAL A 92 0.18 -9.85 8.95
CA VAL A 92 -0.65 -9.22 10.00
C VAL A 92 0.08 -8.01 10.60
N ALA A 93 1.39 -8.10 10.84
CA ALA A 93 2.16 -6.95 11.33
C ALA A 93 2.22 -5.83 10.29
N ALA A 94 2.42 -6.16 9.01
CA ALA A 94 2.42 -5.20 7.91
C ALA A 94 1.06 -4.48 7.79
N ALA A 95 -0.03 -5.23 7.81
CA ALA A 95 -1.37 -4.68 7.74
C ALA A 95 -1.69 -3.79 8.95
N LYS A 96 -1.27 -4.19 10.16
CA LYS A 96 -1.40 -3.34 11.35
C LYS A 96 -0.58 -2.05 11.24
N ALA A 97 0.59 -2.09 10.61
CA ALA A 97 1.37 -0.88 10.35
C ALA A 97 0.64 0.08 9.41
N ILE A 98 0.00 -0.44 8.36
CA ILE A 98 -0.80 0.35 7.41
C ILE A 98 -2.05 0.93 8.08
N VAL A 99 -2.75 0.13 8.90
CA VAL A 99 -3.90 0.61 9.69
C VAL A 99 -3.47 1.71 10.67
N ALA A 100 -2.33 1.55 11.35
CA ALA A 100 -1.77 2.58 12.20
C ALA A 100 -1.50 3.88 11.43
N ALA A 101 -0.96 3.79 10.21
CA ALA A 101 -0.78 4.94 9.33
C ALA A 101 -2.09 5.66 8.98
N GLY A 102 -3.13 4.90 8.64
CA GLY A 102 -4.47 5.43 8.40
C GLY A 102 -5.06 6.15 9.63
N HIS A 103 -4.89 5.58 10.82
CA HIS A 103 -5.29 6.22 12.07
C HIS A 103 -4.51 7.52 12.33
N THR A 104 -3.19 7.53 12.13
CA THR A 104 -2.36 8.73 12.27
C THR A 104 -2.85 9.84 11.34
N ALA A 105 -3.07 9.53 10.06
CA ALA A 105 -3.59 10.47 9.08
C ALA A 105 -4.95 11.05 9.51
N ARG A 106 -5.89 10.20 9.89
CA ARG A 106 -7.20 10.66 10.38
C ARG A 106 -7.09 11.61 11.56
N ILE A 107 -6.25 11.30 12.54
CA ILE A 107 -6.09 12.16 13.72
C ILE A 107 -5.47 13.50 13.31
N ALA A 108 -4.45 13.49 12.45
CA ALA A 108 -3.81 14.71 11.95
C ALA A 108 -4.82 15.66 11.27
N GLN A 109 -5.74 15.10 10.51
CA GLN A 109 -6.80 15.84 9.81
C GLN A 109 -7.81 16.52 10.76
N LEU A 110 -8.07 15.94 11.94
CA LEU A 110 -9.01 16.50 12.91
C LEU A 110 -8.43 17.68 13.71
N ILE A 111 -7.10 17.79 13.80
CA ILE A 111 -6.42 18.78 14.65
C ILE A 111 -6.79 20.23 14.30
N PRO A 112 -6.83 20.68 13.02
CA PRO A 112 -7.24 22.03 12.68
C PRO A 112 -8.66 22.38 13.18
N GLY A 113 -9.61 21.45 13.04
CA GLY A 113 -10.98 21.62 13.53
C GLY A 113 -11.05 21.75 15.05
N ILE A 114 -10.35 20.87 15.78
CA ILE A 114 -10.27 20.91 17.24
C ILE A 114 -9.66 22.24 17.72
N LYS A 115 -8.58 22.70 17.08
CA LYS A 115 -7.95 23.99 17.42
C LYS A 115 -8.89 25.18 17.18
N ALA A 116 -9.66 25.16 16.09
CA ALA A 116 -10.65 26.19 15.81
C ALA A 116 -11.78 26.20 16.86
N GLU A 117 -12.26 25.04 17.29
CA GLU A 117 -13.27 24.94 18.34
C GLU A 117 -12.77 25.46 19.69
N ILE A 118 -11.55 25.09 20.09
CA ILE A 118 -10.92 25.59 21.32
C ILE A 118 -10.79 27.11 21.27
N SER A 119 -10.33 27.64 20.13
CA SER A 119 -10.18 29.10 19.92
C SER A 119 -11.52 29.84 19.97
N SER A 120 -12.62 29.17 19.59
CA SER A 120 -13.98 29.72 19.67
C SER A 120 -14.60 29.69 21.08
N GLY A 121 -13.88 29.17 22.08
CA GLY A 121 -14.37 29.04 23.46
C GLY A 121 -15.41 27.93 23.66
N LYS A 122 -15.62 27.07 22.66
CA LYS A 122 -16.42 25.85 22.85
C LYS A 122 -15.67 24.89 23.76
N LYS A 123 -16.32 24.45 24.84
CA LYS A 123 -15.79 23.39 25.69
C LYS A 123 -15.86 22.06 24.93
N ASN A 124 -14.78 21.69 24.26
CA ASN A 124 -14.64 20.35 23.72
C ASN A 124 -14.18 19.42 24.86
N PRO A 125 -14.88 18.29 25.11
CA PRO A 125 -14.50 17.36 26.18
C PRO A 125 -13.19 16.62 25.91
N VAL A 126 -12.68 16.60 24.67
CA VAL A 126 -11.41 15.96 24.34
C VAL A 126 -10.28 16.97 24.46
N ALA A 127 -9.32 16.73 25.35
CA ALA A 127 -8.16 17.59 25.47
C ALA A 127 -7.27 17.43 24.23
N LEU A 128 -6.80 18.55 23.66
CA LEU A 128 -5.89 18.55 22.49
C LEU A 128 -4.62 17.70 22.75
N SER A 129 -4.19 17.63 24.01
CA SER A 129 -3.08 16.76 24.45
C SER A 129 -3.36 15.27 24.22
N ASP A 130 -4.59 14.81 24.39
CA ASP A 130 -4.95 13.39 24.23
C ASP A 130 -4.95 13.01 22.75
N VAL A 131 -5.38 13.94 21.89
CA VAL A 131 -5.36 13.79 20.44
C VAL A 131 -3.92 13.75 19.93
N ASP A 132 -3.07 14.67 20.37
CA ASP A 132 -1.66 14.71 20.01
C ASP A 132 -0.89 13.47 20.50
N HIS A 133 -1.17 13.00 21.72
CA HIS A 133 -0.60 11.76 22.24
C HIS A 133 -1.02 10.54 21.41
N THR A 134 -2.29 10.46 21.01
CA THR A 134 -2.79 9.36 20.16
C THR A 134 -2.16 9.40 18.78
N LEU A 135 -1.99 10.60 18.20
CA LEU A 135 -1.28 10.80 16.94
C LEU A 135 0.16 10.30 17.03
N PHE A 136 0.87 10.70 18.08
CA PHE A 136 2.24 10.25 18.34
C PHE A 136 2.33 8.72 18.48
N THR A 137 1.45 8.14 19.30
CA THR A 137 1.45 6.69 19.56
C THR A 137 1.19 5.89 18.28
N THR A 138 0.20 6.29 17.48
CA THR A 138 -0.13 5.59 16.23
C THR A 138 0.99 5.69 15.19
N ALA A 139 1.67 6.83 15.07
CA ALA A 139 2.82 6.96 14.19
C ALA A 139 4.00 6.08 14.64
N GLN A 140 4.23 6.00 15.96
CA GLN A 140 5.24 5.12 16.53
C GLN A 140 4.89 3.64 16.32
N ASP A 141 3.61 3.27 16.44
CA ASP A 141 3.14 1.91 16.19
C ASP A 141 3.34 1.52 14.72
N ALA A 142 3.06 2.41 13.77
CA ALA A 142 3.29 2.16 12.34
C ALA A 142 4.77 1.82 12.07
N ALA A 143 5.71 2.58 12.64
CA ALA A 143 7.14 2.29 12.52
C ALA A 143 7.53 0.96 13.18
N ALA A 144 7.11 0.75 14.43
CA ALA A 144 7.46 -0.46 15.19
C ALA A 144 6.90 -1.73 14.55
N LEU A 145 5.68 -1.67 14.03
CA LEU A 145 5.03 -2.79 13.33
C LEU A 145 5.67 -3.05 11.97
N SER A 146 6.15 -2.01 11.28
CA SER A 146 6.88 -2.16 10.02
C SER A 146 8.21 -2.90 10.22
N ILE A 147 9.00 -2.50 11.21
CA ILE A 147 10.23 -3.20 11.61
C ILE A 147 9.91 -4.65 12.01
N ARG A 148 8.83 -4.86 12.74
CA ARG A 148 8.43 -6.19 13.18
C ARG A 148 8.00 -7.08 12.01
N ALA A 149 7.24 -6.56 11.04
CA ALA A 149 6.84 -7.27 9.84
C ALA A 149 8.07 -7.67 9.02
N ALA A 150 9.00 -6.74 8.86
CA ALA A 150 10.29 -6.96 8.22
C ALA A 150 11.09 -8.08 8.86
N ILE A 151 11.32 -8.02 10.18
CA ILE A 151 12.05 -9.06 10.93
C ILE A 151 11.41 -10.44 10.73
N MET A 152 10.08 -10.51 10.71
CA MET A 152 9.37 -11.78 10.56
C MET A 152 9.41 -12.33 9.13
N HIS A 153 9.46 -11.45 8.12
CA HIS A 153 9.53 -11.85 6.73
C HIS A 153 10.97 -12.20 6.33
N ASN A 154 11.92 -11.30 6.61
CA ASN A 154 13.34 -11.45 6.34
C ASN A 154 14.16 -10.85 7.50
N PRO A 155 14.63 -11.68 8.45
CA PRO A 155 15.40 -11.22 9.60
C PRO A 155 16.66 -10.42 9.24
N ASP A 156 17.31 -10.76 8.13
CA ASP A 156 18.56 -10.14 7.69
C ASP A 156 18.33 -8.71 7.18
N SER A 157 17.12 -8.40 6.70
CA SER A 157 16.72 -7.08 6.22
C SER A 157 16.35 -6.08 7.33
N SER A 158 16.26 -6.56 8.58
CA SER A 158 15.75 -5.75 9.70
C SER A 158 16.55 -4.47 9.95
N GLN A 159 17.87 -4.55 9.84
CA GLN A 159 18.76 -3.41 10.04
C GLN A 159 18.59 -2.35 8.94
N LEU A 160 18.46 -2.77 7.67
CA LEU A 160 18.26 -1.85 6.55
C LEU A 160 16.94 -1.08 6.69
N ILE A 161 15.89 -1.76 7.17
CA ILE A 161 14.57 -1.16 7.35
C ILE A 161 14.56 -0.20 8.53
N GLU A 162 15.21 -0.57 9.64
CA GLU A 162 15.40 0.34 10.76
C GLU A 162 16.15 1.60 10.31
N GLN A 163 17.25 1.44 9.55
CA GLN A 163 18.02 2.57 9.02
C GLN A 163 17.19 3.47 8.09
N ALA A 164 16.41 2.89 7.17
CA ALA A 164 15.54 3.64 6.27
C ALA A 164 14.45 4.42 7.02
N ILE A 165 13.84 3.82 8.05
CA ILE A 165 12.84 4.48 8.90
C ILE A 165 13.49 5.62 9.72
N LEU A 166 14.68 5.40 10.28
CA LEU A 166 15.42 6.44 11.00
C LEU A 166 15.81 7.61 10.09
N PHE A 167 16.25 7.31 8.87
CA PHE A 167 16.57 8.31 7.86
C PHE A 167 15.37 9.22 7.58
N ASP A 168 14.17 8.65 7.38
CA ASP A 168 12.96 9.45 7.15
C ASP A 168 12.65 10.38 8.33
N VAL A 169 12.79 9.91 9.57
CA VAL A 169 12.53 10.75 10.76
C VAL A 169 13.48 11.94 10.79
N GLU A 170 14.78 11.71 10.57
CA GLU A 170 15.77 12.78 10.58
C GLU A 170 15.60 13.74 9.40
N LEU A 171 15.23 13.22 8.22
CA LEU A 171 14.90 14.02 7.04
C LEU A 171 13.69 14.92 7.30
N LEU A 172 12.59 14.39 7.83
CA LEU A 172 11.42 15.19 8.17
C LEU A 172 11.72 16.24 9.25
N LYS A 173 12.56 15.93 10.23
CA LYS A 173 13.00 16.90 11.24
C LYS A 173 13.85 18.01 10.63
N LEU A 174 14.69 17.68 9.65
CA LEU A 174 15.46 18.68 8.91
C LEU A 174 14.51 19.58 8.12
N LEU A 175 13.67 19.00 7.27
CA LEU A 175 12.73 19.74 6.42
C LEU A 175 11.75 20.59 7.23
N ALA A 176 11.14 20.04 8.28
CA ALA A 176 10.22 20.78 9.13
C ALA A 176 10.87 22.02 9.76
N ARG A 177 12.17 21.93 10.13
CA ARG A 177 12.91 23.07 10.66
C ARG A 177 13.30 24.06 9.58
N THR A 178 13.82 23.60 8.44
CA THR A 178 14.33 24.49 7.38
C THR A 178 13.21 25.20 6.63
N GLU A 179 12.07 24.55 6.46
CA GLU A 179 10.91 25.06 5.74
C GLU A 179 9.81 25.60 6.67
N ASN A 180 10.05 25.61 7.99
CA ASN A 180 9.12 26.08 9.02
C ASN A 180 7.75 25.39 8.93
N TRP A 181 7.73 24.07 8.82
CA TRP A 181 6.48 23.32 8.75
C TRP A 181 5.69 23.45 10.05
N THR A 182 4.37 23.50 9.89
CA THR A 182 3.37 23.60 10.95
C THR A 182 2.38 22.45 10.82
N ASP A 183 1.46 22.31 11.78
CA ASP A 183 0.42 21.26 11.74
C ASP A 183 -0.53 21.36 10.55
N THR A 184 -0.48 22.46 9.79
CA THR A 184 -1.26 22.66 8.56
C THR A 184 -0.40 22.64 7.30
N THR A 185 0.91 22.43 7.44
CA THR A 185 1.81 22.37 6.28
C THR A 185 1.72 20.99 5.66
N LEU A 186 1.36 20.95 4.38
CA LEU A 186 1.29 19.73 3.58
C LEU A 186 2.70 19.21 3.32
N VAL A 187 2.83 17.88 3.25
CA VAL A 187 4.09 17.18 3.01
C VAL A 187 4.06 16.57 1.62
N PRO A 188 4.81 17.10 0.64
CA PRO A 188 4.85 16.56 -0.71
C PRO A 188 5.39 15.12 -0.70
N PRO A 189 4.84 14.18 -1.48
CA PRO A 189 5.34 12.80 -1.56
C PRO A 189 6.83 12.71 -1.92
N GLU A 190 7.30 13.65 -2.75
CA GLU A 190 8.66 13.69 -3.27
C GLU A 190 9.69 14.05 -2.18
N CYS A 191 9.26 14.60 -1.04
CA CYS A 191 10.17 15.08 0.01
C CYS A 191 11.06 13.99 0.59
N PHE A 192 10.61 12.73 0.53
CA PHE A 192 11.34 11.62 1.10
C PHE A 192 12.31 10.94 0.12
N GLY A 193 12.22 11.22 -1.18
CA GLY A 193 12.97 10.51 -2.21
C GLY A 193 12.60 9.01 -2.32
N PRO A 194 13.51 8.17 -2.86
CA PRO A 194 13.30 6.73 -3.02
C PRO A 194 12.93 6.06 -1.70
N LEU A 195 11.98 5.10 -1.74
CA LEU A 195 11.49 4.39 -0.53
C LEU A 195 12.63 3.79 0.30
N TRP A 196 13.66 3.33 -0.41
CA TRP A 196 14.89 2.78 0.12
C TRP A 196 16.07 3.71 -0.25
N PRO A 197 16.68 4.40 0.73
CA PRO A 197 17.74 5.38 0.44
C PRO A 197 18.99 4.79 -0.23
N ASP A 198 19.42 3.60 0.19
CA ASP A 198 20.66 2.96 -0.28
C ASP A 198 20.38 1.89 -1.33
N SER A 199 19.40 1.02 -1.07
CA SER A 199 18.82 0.06 -2.01
C SER A 199 17.70 -0.71 -1.32
N GLU A 200 16.83 -1.35 -2.08
CA GLU A 200 15.89 -2.33 -1.55
C GLU A 200 16.64 -3.48 -0.86
N PRO A 201 16.14 -4.04 0.27
CA PRO A 201 16.77 -5.18 0.90
C PRO A 201 16.80 -6.41 -0.02
N ASP A 202 17.82 -7.25 0.13
CA ASP A 202 17.90 -8.51 -0.62
C ASP A 202 16.69 -9.39 -0.31
N ASN A 203 16.13 -10.03 -1.35
CA ASN A 203 14.92 -10.87 -1.28
C ASN A 203 13.72 -10.15 -0.67
N TRP A 204 13.62 -8.82 -0.80
CA TRP A 204 12.39 -8.12 -0.47
C TRP A 204 11.29 -8.50 -1.48
N PRO A 205 10.03 -8.66 -1.04
CA PRO A 205 8.98 -8.98 -1.98
C PRO A 205 8.81 -7.86 -2.99
N VAL A 206 8.66 -8.27 -4.26
CA VAL A 206 8.41 -7.33 -5.34
C VAL A 206 6.96 -6.90 -5.23
N THR A 207 6.70 -5.60 -5.23
CA THR A 207 5.35 -5.11 -5.45
C THR A 207 4.96 -5.44 -6.87
N TYR A 208 3.87 -6.16 -7.07
CA TYR A 208 3.21 -6.15 -8.36
C TYR A 208 2.72 -4.72 -8.58
N ASP A 209 3.44 -3.97 -9.43
CA ASP A 209 3.14 -2.58 -9.79
C ASP A 209 1.91 -2.50 -10.72
N GLU A 210 1.02 -3.49 -10.62
CA GLU A 210 -0.28 -3.44 -11.24
C GLU A 210 -1.02 -2.26 -10.60
N SER A 211 -1.30 -1.26 -11.43
CA SER A 211 -2.05 -0.06 -11.05
C SER A 211 -3.27 -0.46 -10.19
N PRO A 212 -3.70 0.34 -9.20
CA PRO A 212 -4.99 0.12 -8.53
C PRO A 212 -6.18 -0.01 -9.52
N ASP A 213 -6.05 0.54 -10.72
CA ASP A 213 -7.00 0.33 -11.83
C ASP A 213 -7.00 -1.12 -12.35
N ASP A 214 -5.86 -1.81 -12.31
CA ASP A 214 -5.71 -3.21 -12.68
C ASP A 214 -6.22 -4.18 -11.60
N LEU A 215 -6.21 -3.78 -10.34
CA LEU A 215 -6.71 -4.56 -9.20
C LEU A 215 -8.22 -4.42 -8.99
N GLY A 216 -8.86 -3.42 -9.61
CA GLY A 216 -10.28 -3.13 -9.47
C GLY A 216 -11.17 -3.66 -10.59
N THR A 217 -10.66 -3.76 -11.83
CA THR A 217 -11.37 -4.48 -12.90
C THR A 217 -10.91 -5.93 -12.91
N PRO A 218 -11.81 -6.90 -12.65
CA PRO A 218 -11.44 -8.30 -12.79
C PRO A 218 -10.93 -8.56 -14.22
N LYS A 219 -9.63 -8.78 -14.36
CA LYS A 219 -9.00 -9.14 -15.63
C LYS A 219 -9.25 -10.62 -15.88
N ILE A 220 -9.79 -10.93 -17.06
CA ILE A 220 -9.88 -12.30 -17.54
C ILE A 220 -8.69 -12.50 -18.47
N HIS A 221 -7.69 -13.28 -18.03
CA HIS A 221 -6.60 -13.69 -18.92
C HIS A 221 -7.13 -14.78 -19.86
N ILE A 222 -7.19 -14.48 -21.16
CA ILE A 222 -7.62 -15.41 -22.19
C ILE A 222 -6.44 -15.66 -23.11
N GLU A 223 -5.89 -16.87 -23.05
CA GLU A 223 -4.82 -17.32 -23.93
C GLU A 223 -5.42 -18.12 -25.09
N PHE A 224 -5.02 -17.79 -26.32
CA PHE A 224 -5.44 -18.51 -27.52
C PHE A 224 -4.23 -19.20 -28.14
N THR A 225 -4.27 -20.53 -28.24
CA THR A 225 -3.33 -21.28 -29.08
C THR A 225 -3.92 -21.39 -30.49
N LEU A 226 -3.25 -20.79 -31.47
CA LEU A 226 -3.69 -20.77 -32.86
C LEU A 226 -2.99 -21.90 -33.65
N PRO A 227 -3.71 -22.61 -34.53
CA PRO A 227 -3.10 -23.50 -35.52
C PRO A 227 -2.02 -22.79 -36.36
N ALA A 228 -0.94 -23.50 -36.68
CA ALA A 228 0.20 -22.95 -37.41
C ALA A 228 -0.13 -22.55 -38.86
N GLU A 229 -1.22 -23.09 -39.41
CA GLU A 229 -1.66 -22.83 -40.78
C GLU A 229 -2.48 -21.54 -40.91
N LEU A 230 -2.88 -20.91 -39.80
CA LEU A 230 -3.61 -19.64 -39.82
C LEU A 230 -2.66 -18.48 -40.07
N ASP A 231 -2.93 -17.73 -41.13
CA ASP A 231 -2.28 -16.44 -41.31
C ASP A 231 -2.76 -15.42 -40.25
N GLU A 232 -1.96 -14.37 -40.05
CA GLU A 232 -2.23 -13.33 -39.05
C GLU A 232 -3.61 -12.66 -39.23
N ASN A 233 -4.07 -12.50 -40.48
CA ASN A 233 -5.36 -11.88 -40.77
C ASN A 233 -6.53 -12.81 -40.42
N GLU A 234 -6.38 -14.11 -40.62
CA GLU A 234 -7.38 -15.11 -40.25
C GLU A 234 -7.40 -15.32 -38.73
N ALA A 235 -6.24 -15.43 -38.09
CA ALA A 235 -6.10 -15.44 -36.63
C ALA A 235 -6.78 -14.23 -35.97
N SER A 236 -6.47 -13.02 -36.45
CA SER A 236 -7.05 -11.78 -35.93
C SER A 236 -8.59 -11.75 -36.07
N ARG A 237 -9.12 -12.25 -37.20
CA ARG A 237 -10.57 -12.37 -37.41
C ARG A 237 -11.22 -13.34 -36.43
N VAL A 238 -10.59 -14.48 -36.17
CA VAL A 238 -11.09 -15.49 -35.22
C VAL A 238 -11.06 -14.94 -33.79
N ILE A 239 -9.93 -14.38 -33.35
CA ILE A 239 -9.79 -13.79 -32.01
C ILE A 239 -10.81 -12.65 -31.81
N SER A 240 -10.92 -11.75 -32.78
CA SER A 240 -11.91 -10.66 -32.73
C SER A 240 -13.34 -11.18 -32.61
N SER A 241 -13.68 -12.26 -33.32
CA SER A 241 -14.99 -12.89 -33.22
C SER A 241 -15.25 -13.50 -31.84
N LEU A 242 -14.23 -14.16 -31.25
CA LEU A 242 -14.31 -14.74 -29.91
C LEU A 242 -14.44 -13.68 -28.83
N LEU A 243 -13.62 -12.64 -28.86
CA LEU A 243 -13.67 -11.54 -27.89
C LEU A 243 -15.01 -10.78 -27.96
N ARG A 244 -15.54 -10.59 -29.17
CA ARG A 244 -16.89 -10.02 -29.33
C ARG A 244 -17.97 -10.88 -28.68
N ARG A 245 -17.93 -12.20 -28.89
CA ARG A 245 -18.90 -13.13 -28.27
C ARG A 245 -18.75 -13.19 -26.75
N ALA A 246 -17.51 -13.13 -26.24
CA ALA A 246 -17.26 -13.07 -24.80
C ALA A 246 -17.80 -11.76 -24.19
N SER A 247 -17.66 -10.64 -24.90
CA SER A 247 -18.25 -9.36 -24.50
C SER A 247 -19.79 -9.42 -24.53
N ASP A 248 -20.39 -9.99 -25.58
CA ASP A 248 -21.84 -10.17 -25.67
C ASP A 248 -22.37 -11.04 -24.51
N LEU A 249 -21.63 -12.09 -24.16
CA LEU A 249 -21.95 -12.94 -23.01
C LEU A 249 -21.88 -12.16 -21.70
N HIS A 250 -20.81 -11.39 -21.49
CA HIS A 250 -20.66 -10.55 -20.29
C HIS A 250 -21.81 -9.55 -20.14
N LEU A 251 -22.24 -8.92 -21.24
CA LEU A 251 -23.43 -8.05 -21.27
C LEU A 251 -24.71 -8.80 -20.93
N ALA A 252 -24.90 -10.02 -21.46
CA ALA A 252 -26.09 -10.83 -21.20
C ALA A 252 -26.23 -11.24 -19.72
N PHE A 253 -25.11 -11.35 -18.99
CA PHE A 253 -25.09 -11.59 -17.55
C PHE A 253 -25.17 -10.32 -16.69
N GLY A 254 -25.45 -9.15 -17.31
CA GLY A 254 -25.60 -7.88 -16.61
C GLY A 254 -24.29 -7.12 -16.37
N GLY A 255 -23.18 -7.54 -17.00
CA GLY A 255 -21.93 -6.80 -17.03
C GLY A 255 -21.93 -5.64 -18.04
N ASN A 256 -20.79 -4.95 -18.17
CA ASN A 256 -20.63 -3.77 -19.04
C ASN A 256 -19.94 -4.07 -20.38
N GLY A 257 -19.76 -5.35 -20.73
CA GLY A 257 -18.89 -5.78 -21.83
C GLY A 257 -17.42 -5.91 -21.39
N LEU A 258 -16.58 -6.42 -22.27
CA LEU A 258 -15.15 -6.60 -22.01
C LEU A 258 -14.36 -5.44 -22.65
N VAL A 259 -13.37 -4.93 -21.93
CA VAL A 259 -12.40 -3.96 -22.44
C VAL A 259 -11.06 -4.67 -22.58
N ILE A 260 -10.49 -4.64 -23.78
CA ILE A 260 -9.15 -5.18 -24.03
C ILE A 260 -8.17 -4.09 -23.63
N THR A 261 -7.45 -4.31 -22.54
CA THR A 261 -6.46 -3.35 -22.03
C THR A 261 -5.07 -3.63 -22.57
N ASP A 262 -4.76 -4.88 -22.91
CA ASP A 262 -3.45 -5.29 -23.41
C ASP A 262 -3.56 -6.48 -24.38
N SER A 263 -2.66 -6.56 -25.35
CA SER A 263 -2.59 -7.67 -26.30
C SER A 263 -1.14 -7.98 -26.66
N HIS A 264 -0.64 -9.12 -26.18
CA HIS A 264 0.70 -9.62 -26.50
C HIS A 264 0.59 -10.79 -27.46
N SER A 265 1.42 -10.79 -28.50
CA SER A 265 1.66 -11.96 -29.34
C SER A 265 2.94 -12.63 -28.85
N TYR A 266 2.84 -13.88 -28.42
CA TYR A 266 4.00 -14.71 -28.10
C TYR A 266 4.26 -15.64 -29.28
N GLU A 267 5.39 -15.48 -29.96
CA GLU A 267 5.92 -16.55 -30.81
C GLU A 267 6.54 -17.59 -29.87
N PRO A 268 6.01 -18.83 -29.80
CA PRO A 268 6.62 -19.85 -28.98
C PRO A 268 8.06 -20.07 -29.47
N GLU A 269 9.05 -19.92 -28.58
CA GLU A 269 10.41 -20.35 -28.88
C GLU A 269 10.34 -21.80 -29.35
N LEU A 270 10.82 -22.06 -30.56
CA LEU A 270 10.91 -23.41 -31.12
C LEU A 270 11.77 -24.25 -30.15
N ILE A 271 11.11 -25.04 -29.31
CA ILE A 271 11.78 -26.05 -28.50
C ILE A 271 12.32 -27.05 -29.52
N GLU A 272 13.61 -26.99 -29.82
CA GLU A 272 14.28 -27.96 -30.67
C GLU A 272 13.98 -29.35 -30.10
N GLU A 273 13.20 -30.15 -30.84
CA GLU A 273 12.92 -31.51 -30.42
C GLU A 273 14.27 -32.23 -30.21
N PRO A 274 14.46 -32.94 -29.09
CA PRO A 274 15.69 -33.66 -28.84
C PRO A 274 15.91 -34.63 -29.99
N VAL A 275 16.95 -34.37 -30.79
CA VAL A 275 17.34 -35.19 -31.95
C VAL A 275 17.49 -36.62 -31.46
N GLY A 276 16.48 -37.44 -31.76
CA GLY A 276 16.41 -38.82 -31.33
C GLY A 276 17.63 -39.57 -31.82
N GLY A 277 18.53 -39.91 -30.89
CA GLY A 277 19.66 -40.80 -31.14
C GLY A 277 19.13 -42.17 -31.57
N ALA A 278 19.36 -42.51 -32.82
CA ALA A 278 19.11 -43.83 -33.35
C ALA A 278 19.89 -44.89 -32.54
N ARG A 279 19.20 -45.94 -32.11
CA ARG A 279 19.78 -47.22 -31.71
C ARG A 279 19.57 -48.24 -32.82
#